data_AF-A0A349HD11-F1
#
_entry.id   AF-A0A349HD11-F1
#
_cell.length_a   1.000
_cell.length_b   1.000
_cell.length_c   1.000
_cell.angle_alpha   90.00
_cell.angle_beta   90.00
_cell.angle_gamma   90.00
#
_symmetry.space_group_name_H-M   'P 1'
#
loop_
_entity.id
_entity.type
_entity.pdbx_description
1 polymer ?
#
loop_
_entity_poly.entity_id
_entity_poly.type
_entity_poly.pdbx_seq_one_letter_code
_entity_poly.pdbx_strand_id
1 'polypeptide(L)' 'MAAFLIANMAPIMFSALVVFLLIGYPVAFSLAAVGIAFGLLGIELGLLTPNLLQAFPDRVFGIMKNEI' A
#
# COMPACT_ATOMS: atom_id res chain seq x y z
N MET A 1 -10.73 1.08 19.48
CA MET A 1 -10.89 0.69 18.07
C MET A 1 -9.57 0.79 17.29
N ALA A 2 -8.90 1.94 17.27
CA ALA A 2 -7.62 2.13 16.56
C ALA A 2 -6.52 1.13 16.96
N ALA A 3 -6.38 0.78 18.24
CA ALA A 3 -5.38 -0.18 18.71
C ALA A 3 -5.51 -1.58 18.08
N PHE A 4 -6.75 -2.05 17.83
CA PHE A 4 -6.99 -3.33 17.16
C PHE A 4 -6.55 -3.28 15.69
N LEU A 5 -6.82 -2.15 15.01
CA LEU A 5 -6.45 -1.92 13.62
C LEU A 5 -4.93 -1.87 13.45
N ILE A 6 -4.24 -1.21 14.38
CA ILE A 6 -2.78 -1.15 14.43
C ILE A 6 -2.18 -2.54 14.65
N ALA A 7 -2.69 -3.30 15.62
CA ALA A 7 -2.20 -4.64 15.94
C ALA A 7 -2.42 -5.66 14.80
N ASN A 8 -3.46 -5.48 13.99
CA ASN A 8 -3.85 -6.41 12.93
C ASN A 8 -3.72 -5.81 11.52
N MET A 9 -2.89 -4.78 11.33
CA MET A 9 -2.78 -4.09 10.04
C MET A 9 -2.37 -5.03 8.90
N ALA A 10 -1.35 -5.88 9.13
CA ALA A 10 -0.85 -6.81 8.12
C ALA A 10 -1.91 -7.82 7.61
N PRO A 11 -2.60 -8.58 8.49
CA PRO A 11 -3.66 -9.48 8.01
C PRO A 11 -4.84 -8.74 7.38
N ILE A 12 -5.19 -7.53 7.84
CA ILE A 12 -6.25 -6.72 7.23
C ILE A 12 -5.87 -6.31 5.79
N MET A 13 -4.64 -5.85 5.57
CA MET A 13 -4.12 -5.50 4.24
C MET A 13 -4.18 -6.69 3.28
N PHE A 14 -3.73 -7.86 3.75
CA PHE A 14 -3.74 -9.08 2.94
C PHE A 14 -5.16 -9.53 2.62
N SER A 15 -6.05 -9.53 3.61
CA SER A 15 -7.46 -9.91 3.43
C SER A 15 -8.16 -9.01 2.42
N ALA A 16 -7.93 -7.69 2.51
CA ALA A 16 -8.46 -6.73 1.55
C ALA A 16 -7.98 -7.02 0.12
N LEU A 17 -6.69 -7.30 -0.06
CA LEU A 17 -6.13 -7.69 -1.35
C LEU A 17 -6.83 -8.95 -1.89
N VAL A 18 -6.97 -9.99 -1.08
CA VAL A 18 -7.63 -11.24 -1.49
C VAL A 18 -9.05 -10.98 -1.97
N VAL A 19 -9.81 -10.14 -1.27
CA VAL A 19 -11.19 -9.78 -1.69
C VAL A 19 -11.18 -9.12 -3.08
N PHE A 20 -10.29 -8.15 -3.34
CA PHE A 20 -10.18 -7.52 -4.66
C PHE A 20 -9.80 -8.50 -5.77
N LEU A 21 -8.93 -9.46 -5.46
CA LEU A 21 -8.53 -10.50 -6.42
C LEU A 21 -9.67 -11.49 -6.71
N LEU A 22 -10.47 -11.85 -5.70
CA LEU A 22 -11.62 -12.75 -5.87
C LEU A 22 -12.75 -12.12 -6.69
N ILE A 23 -12.88 -10.79 -6.68
CA ILE A 23 -13.82 -10.05 -7.55
C ILE A 23 -13.39 -10.15 -9.03
N GLY A 24 -12.17 -10.59 -9.33
CA GLY A 24 -11.66 -10.71 -10.70
C GLY A 24 -11.10 -9.40 -11.26
N TYR A 25 -10.83 -8.40 -10.40
CA TYR A 25 -10.22 -7.15 -10.82
C TYR A 25 -8.73 -7.36 -11.18
N PRO A 26 -8.17 -6.67 -12.19
CA PRO A 26 -6.80 -6.92 -12.62
C PRO A 26 -5.78 -6.74 -11.48
N VAL A 27 -4.93 -7.74 -11.32
CA VAL A 27 -4.02 -7.92 -10.18
C VAL A 27 -3.15 -6.68 -9.91
N ALA A 28 -2.60 -6.07 -10.97
CA ALA A 28 -1.73 -4.90 -10.86
C ALA A 28 -2.45 -3.68 -10.25
N PHE A 29 -3.70 -3.43 -10.64
CA PHE A 29 -4.47 -2.31 -10.11
C PHE A 29 -4.95 -2.59 -8.68
N SER A 30 -5.33 -3.84 -8.37
CA SER A 30 -5.67 -4.25 -7.00
C SER A 30 -4.49 -4.04 -6.04
N LEU A 31 -3.28 -4.45 -6.44
CA LEU A 31 -2.06 -4.23 -5.67
C LEU A 31 -1.75 -2.75 -5.47
N ALA A 32 -1.85 -1.94 -6.54
CA ALA A 32 -1.60 -0.51 -6.46
C ALA A 32 -2.60 0.20 -5.54
N ALA A 33 -3.90 -0.08 -5.68
CA ALA A 33 -4.94 0.54 -4.88
C ALA A 33 -4.84 0.16 -3.40
N VAL A 34 -4.71 -1.13 -3.08
CA VAL A 34 -4.55 -1.61 -1.70
C VAL A 34 -3.24 -1.07 -1.09
N GLY A 35 -2.14 -1.09 -1.86
CA GLY A 35 -0.86 -0.55 -1.40
C GLY A 35 -0.92 0.94 -1.05
N ILE A 36 -1.54 1.76 -1.90
CA ILE A 36 -1.67 3.20 -1.68
C ILE A 36 -2.66 3.51 -0.55
N ALA A 37 -3.84 2.86 -0.54
CA ALA A 37 -4.87 3.09 0.48
C ALA A 37 -4.36 2.77 1.90
N PHE A 38 -3.70 1.62 2.08
CA PHE A 38 -3.13 1.25 3.37
C PHE A 38 -1.82 1.99 3.68
N GLY A 39 -1.08 2.44 2.67
CA GLY A 39 0.05 3.37 2.86
C GLY A 39 -0.40 4.70 3.49
N LEU A 40 -1.50 5.28 3.00
CA LEU A 40 -2.10 6.49 3.56
C LEU A 40 -2.65 6.25 4.98
N LEU A 41 -3.41 5.16 5.18
CA LEU A 41 -3.90 4.78 6.52
C LEU A 41 -2.77 4.56 7.52
N GLY A 42 -1.68 3.91 7.10
CA GLY A 42 -0.52 3.70 7.97
C GLY A 42 0.16 5.00 8.37
N ILE A 43 0.12 6.04 7.52
CA ILE A 43 0.63 7.37 7.85
C ILE A 43 -0.29 8.06 8.88
N GLU A 44 -1.61 8.02 8.67
CA GLU A 44 -2.56 8.60 9.63
C GLU A 44 -2.52 7.93 11.00
N LEU A 45 -2.30 6.61 11.03
CA LEU A 45 -2.15 5.84 12.26
C LEU A 45 -0.76 5.96 12.91
N GLY A 46 0.17 6.71 12.31
CA GLY A 46 1.54 6.89 12.81
C GLY A 46 2.45 5.66 12.68
N LEU A 47 2.05 4.67 11.88
CA LEU A 47 2.80 3.44 11.63
C LEU A 47 3.83 3.60 10.51
N LEU A 48 3.60 4.56 9.60
CA LEU A 48 4.45 4.84 8.44
C LEU A 48 4.79 6.33 8.41
N THR A 49 5.97 6.65 7.88
CA THR A 49 6.38 8.05 7.70
C THR A 49 5.89 8.59 6.35
N PRO A 50 5.42 9.86 6.29
CA PRO A 50 4.99 10.48 5.03
C PRO A 50 6.06 10.48 3.93
N ASN A 51 7.34 10.43 4.34
CA ASN A 51 8.48 10.42 3.43
C ASN A 51 8.49 9.18 2.50
N LEU A 52 7.85 8.08 2.90
CA LEU A 52 7.74 6.89 2.05
C LEU A 52 6.92 7.13 0.78
N LEU A 53 5.92 8.02 0.83
CA LEU A 53 5.15 8.39 -0.36
C LEU A 53 5.95 9.29 -1.31
N GLN A 54 6.84 10.13 -0.77
CA GLN A 54 7.73 10.97 -1.58
C GLN A 54 8.76 10.13 -2.34
N ALA A 55 9.21 9.01 -1.76
CA ALA A 55 10.09 8.07 -2.44
C ALA A 55 9.40 7.26 -3.56
N PHE A 56 8.07 7.32 -3.68
CA PHE A 56 7.31 6.51 -4.62
C PHE A 56 7.48 7.00 -6.08
N PRO A 57 7.29 8.30 -6.40
CA PRO A 57 7.67 8.86 -7.69
C PRO A 57 9.13 8.56 -8.04
N ASP A 58 10.07 8.80 -7.13
CA ASP A 58 11.50 8.61 -7.40
C ASP A 58 11.82 7.17 -7.80
N ARG A 59 11.19 6.18 -7.18
CA ARG A 59 11.35 4.77 -7.58
C ARG A 59 10.76 4.49 -8.95
N VAL A 60 9.57 5.02 -9.26
CA VAL A 60 8.92 4.81 -10.56
C VAL A 60 9.75 5.46 -11.68
N PHE A 61 10.15 6.71 -11.49
CA PHE A 61 10.98 7.44 -12.46
C PHE A 61 12.40 6.90 -12.53
N GLY A 62 12.99 6.46 -11.42
CA GLY A 62 14.31 5.83 -11.39
C GLY A 62 14.36 4.55 -12.22
N ILE A 63 13.32 3.70 -12.14
CA ILE A 63 13.19 2.51 -12.98
C ILE A 63 13.10 2.90 -14.47
N MET A 64 12.31 3.93 -14.81
CA MET A 64 12.18 4.40 -16.20
C MET A 64 13.46 5.03 -16.75
N LYS A 65 14.26 5.68 -15.90
CA LYS A 65 15.57 6.23 -16.26
C LYS A 65 16.63 5.14 -16.47
N ASN A 66 16.33 3.90 -16.08
CA ASN A 66 17.23 2.76 -16.20
C ASN A 66 18.63 3.08 -15.66
N GLU A 67 18.71 3.57 -14.42
CA GLU A 67 19.98 3.83 -13.72
C GLU A 67 20.62 2.51 -13.23
N ILE A 68 20.95 1.64 -14.19
CA ILE A 68 21.83 0.48 -14.03
C ILE A 68 23.10 0.73 -14.83
#